data_AF-K3X608-F1
#
_entry.id   AF-K3X608-F1
#
_cell.length_a   1.000
_cell.length_b   1.000
_cell.length_c   1.000
_cell.angle_alpha   90.00
_cell.angle_beta   90.00
_cell.angle_gamma   90.00
#
_symmetry.space_group_name_H-M   'P 1'
#
loop_
_entity.id
_entity.type
_entity.pdbx_description
1 polymer ?
#
loop_
_entity_poly.entity_id
_entity_poly.type
_entity_poly.pdbx_seq_one_letter_code
_entity_poly.pdbx_strand_id
1 'polypeptide(L)'
;MLQITQDDKANEKLLEATAGRIKQSMDAAARLNFDLEFPEGTHMGILEALGRGDRKMKPKERKTEVLNYFKDIASSSSSRSSTLPRSVWGGSESLRMAAKALQKKIFVLIETTYGNRKGFAIYKPQSRVHEGGQFLSAKEHACTGKQWEEELRQERIEAETTSSPLPIVMKFANEHYN
;
A
#
# COMPACT_ATOMS: atom_id res chain seq x y z
N MET A 1 -4.01 16.85 19.65
CA MET A 1 -3.27 15.60 19.38
C MET A 1 -4.15 14.45 19.87
N LEU A 2 -4.87 13.76 18.98
CA LEU A 2 -5.62 12.55 19.35
C LEU A 2 -4.61 11.41 19.45
N GLN A 3 -4.05 11.22 20.64
CA GLN A 3 -3.38 9.96 21.00
C GLN A 3 -4.50 8.92 21.09
N ILE A 4 -4.67 8.12 20.03
CA ILE A 4 -5.56 6.96 20.08
C ILE A 4 -4.89 5.97 21.04
N THR A 5 -5.31 5.98 22.30
CA THR A 5 -4.93 4.95 23.27
C THR A 5 -5.58 3.65 22.84
N GLN A 6 -4.76 2.61 22.66
CA GLN A 6 -5.13 1.33 22.05
C GLN A 6 -6.06 0.46 22.91
N ASP A 7 -6.40 0.91 24.13
CA ASP A 7 -7.13 0.12 25.13
C ASP A 7 -8.63 0.45 25.21
N ASP A 8 -9.15 1.33 24.35
CA ASP A 8 -10.59 1.58 24.23
C ASP A 8 -11.19 0.75 23.08
N LYS A 9 -12.18 -0.10 23.40
CA LYS A 9 -12.93 -0.90 22.41
C LYS A 9 -13.55 -0.06 21.31
N ALA A 10 -13.91 1.19 21.58
CA ALA A 10 -14.43 2.12 20.57
C ALA A 10 -13.33 2.52 19.57
N ASN A 11 -12.11 2.76 20.05
CA ASN A 11 -10.95 3.06 19.22
C ASN A 11 -10.55 1.86 18.37
N GLU A 12 -10.59 0.64 18.93
CA GLU A 12 -10.32 -0.59 18.17
C GLU A 12 -11.28 -0.75 17.00
N LYS A 13 -12.60 -0.64 17.23
CA LYS A 13 -13.60 -0.71 16.15
C LYS A 13 -13.42 0.37 15.09
N LEU A 14 -13.07 1.58 15.50
CA LEU A 14 -12.81 2.68 14.58
C LEU A 14 -11.59 2.40 13.69
N LEU A 15 -10.52 1.84 14.27
CA LEU A 15 -9.33 1.44 13.53
C LEU A 15 -9.64 0.30 12.56
N GLU A 16 -10.37 -0.74 12.98
CA GLU A 16 -10.78 -1.84 12.12
C GLU A 16 -11.63 -1.36 10.93
N ALA A 17 -12.61 -0.47 11.18
CA ALA A 17 -13.45 0.12 10.15
C ALA A 17 -12.64 0.99 9.18
N THR A 18 -11.69 1.78 9.70
CA THR A 18 -10.81 2.62 8.89
C THR A 18 -9.90 1.76 8.00
N ALA A 19 -9.27 0.72 8.56
CA ALA A 19 -8.48 -0.24 7.81
C ALA A 19 -9.32 -0.94 6.73
N GLY A 20 -10.56 -1.34 7.06
CA GLY A 20 -11.49 -1.93 6.09
C GLY A 20 -11.76 -1.01 4.90
N ARG A 21 -12.03 0.28 5.15
CA ARG A 21 -12.23 1.28 4.10
C ARG A 21 -10.99 1.50 3.25
N ILE A 22 -9.80 1.56 3.86
CA ILE A 22 -8.54 1.69 3.11
C ILE A 22 -8.38 0.49 2.16
N LYS A 23 -8.65 -0.74 2.62
CA LYS A 23 -8.54 -1.94 1.79
C LYS A 23 -9.52 -1.95 0.62
N GLN A 24 -10.76 -1.50 0.85
CA GLN A 24 -11.75 -1.33 -0.23
C GLN A 24 -11.30 -0.27 -1.24
N SER A 25 -10.74 0.85 -0.78
CA SER A 25 -10.22 1.90 -1.66
C SER A 25 -9.00 1.43 -2.46
N MET A 26 -8.17 0.52 -1.93
CA MET A 26 -7.08 -0.10 -2.69
C MET A 26 -7.60 -0.92 -3.89
N ASP A 27 -8.64 -1.74 -3.70
CA ASP A 27 -9.26 -2.49 -4.81
C ASP A 27 -9.85 -1.56 -5.87
N ALA A 28 -10.57 -0.51 -5.45
CA ALA A 28 -11.08 0.50 -6.38
C ALA A 28 -9.96 1.21 -7.15
N ALA A 29 -8.88 1.60 -6.46
CA ALA A 29 -7.73 2.25 -7.06
C ALA A 29 -6.96 1.34 -8.03
N ALA A 30 -6.90 0.03 -7.77
CA ALA A 30 -6.28 -0.95 -8.65
C ALA A 30 -7.07 -1.14 -9.94
N ARG A 31 -8.41 -1.16 -9.85
CA ARG A 31 -9.31 -1.31 -11.01
C ARG A 31 -9.30 -0.08 -11.91
N LEU A 32 -9.23 1.11 -11.33
CA LEU A 32 -9.24 2.36 -12.09
C LEU A 32 -7.93 2.52 -12.88
N ASN A 33 -8.05 2.48 -14.22
CA ASN A 33 -6.92 2.50 -15.15
C ASN A 33 -5.96 1.31 -14.96
N PHE A 34 -6.51 0.13 -14.69
CA PHE A 34 -5.74 -1.09 -14.39
C PHE A 34 -4.58 -1.33 -15.37
N ASP A 35 -4.83 -1.29 -16.68
CA ASP A 35 -3.81 -1.63 -17.68
C ASP A 35 -2.67 -0.59 -17.74
N LEU A 36 -2.91 0.64 -17.28
CA LEU A 36 -1.86 1.68 -17.14
C LEU A 36 -1.08 1.54 -15.83
N GLU A 37 -1.74 1.09 -14.78
CA GLU A 37 -1.13 0.85 -13.47
C GLU A 37 -0.33 -0.44 -13.42
N PHE A 38 -0.81 -1.47 -14.13
CA PHE A 38 -0.26 -2.81 -14.20
C PHE A 38 -0.25 -3.26 -15.67
N PRO A 39 0.74 -2.79 -16.46
CA PRO A 39 0.91 -3.26 -17.84
C PRO A 39 1.05 -4.80 -17.87
N GLU A 40 0.56 -5.45 -18.93
CA GLU A 40 0.53 -6.93 -19.01
C GLU A 40 1.87 -7.60 -18.67
N GLY A 41 2.98 -7.01 -19.13
CA GLY A 41 4.33 -7.51 -18.89
C GLY A 41 4.73 -7.60 -17.41
N THR A 42 4.04 -6.88 -16.51
CA THR A 42 4.35 -6.88 -15.08
C THR A 42 3.56 -7.94 -14.29
N HIS A 43 2.49 -8.50 -14.86
CA HIS A 43 1.56 -9.34 -14.09
C HIS A 43 2.24 -10.57 -13.50
N MET A 44 3.08 -11.29 -14.26
CA MET A 44 3.76 -12.47 -13.72
C MET A 44 4.71 -12.14 -12.58
N GLY A 45 5.51 -11.08 -12.70
CA GLY A 45 6.45 -10.71 -11.65
C GLY A 45 5.75 -10.38 -10.33
N ILE A 46 4.60 -9.69 -10.42
CA ILE A 46 3.74 -9.41 -9.27
C ILE A 46 3.22 -10.72 -8.67
N LEU A 47 2.65 -11.61 -9.49
CA LEU A 47 2.07 -12.86 -9.01
C LEU A 47 3.11 -13.82 -8.43
N GLU A 48 4.31 -13.91 -9.02
CA GLU A 48 5.42 -14.70 -8.48
C GLU A 48 5.87 -14.18 -7.12
N ALA A 49 6.01 -12.84 -6.96
CA ALA A 49 6.36 -12.22 -5.68
C ALA A 49 5.31 -12.48 -4.59
N LEU A 50 4.04 -12.64 -4.99
CA LEU A 50 2.91 -12.94 -4.10
C LEU A 50 2.71 -14.45 -3.85
N GLY A 51 3.49 -15.33 -4.50
CA GLY A 51 3.29 -16.78 -4.45
C GLY A 51 1.99 -17.24 -5.11
N ARG A 52 1.43 -16.44 -6.03
CA ARG A 52 0.20 -16.69 -6.79
C ARG A 52 0.46 -17.02 -8.27
N GLY A 53 1.71 -16.92 -8.72
CA GLY A 53 2.08 -17.10 -10.12
C GLY A 53 2.22 -18.57 -10.52
N ASP A 54 1.63 -18.93 -11.66
CA ASP A 54 1.96 -20.15 -12.41
C ASP A 54 2.38 -19.75 -13.83
N ARG A 55 3.54 -20.25 -14.28
CA ARG A 55 4.11 -19.97 -15.61
C ARG A 55 3.19 -20.41 -16.76
N LYS A 56 2.23 -21.29 -16.51
CA LYS A 56 1.24 -21.74 -17.49
C LYS A 56 0.05 -20.77 -17.65
N MET A 57 -0.09 -19.76 -16.77
CA MET A 57 -1.18 -18.80 -16.83
C MET A 57 -1.13 -17.95 -18.11
N LYS A 58 -2.25 -17.88 -18.80
CA LYS A 58 -2.46 -17.01 -19.96
C LYS A 58 -2.60 -15.55 -19.51
N PRO A 59 -2.31 -14.56 -20.39
CA PRO A 59 -2.47 -13.13 -20.10
C PRO A 59 -3.77 -12.74 -19.35
N LYS A 60 -4.92 -13.25 -19.81
CA LYS A 60 -6.22 -12.96 -19.18
C LYS A 60 -6.35 -13.54 -17.76
N GLU A 61 -5.77 -14.71 -17.51
CA GLU A 61 -5.77 -15.34 -16.20
C GLU A 61 -4.89 -14.56 -15.24
N ARG A 62 -3.70 -14.13 -15.69
CA ARG A 62 -2.79 -13.29 -14.91
C ARG A 62 -3.43 -11.96 -14.50
N LYS A 63 -4.07 -11.27 -15.44
CA LYS A 63 -4.83 -10.04 -15.16
C LYS A 63 -5.92 -10.27 -14.11
N THR A 64 -6.68 -11.35 -14.27
CA THR A 64 -7.75 -11.72 -13.34
C THR A 64 -7.19 -12.00 -11.95
N GLU A 65 -6.06 -12.68 -11.86
CA GLU A 65 -5.46 -13.03 -10.58
C GLU A 65 -4.84 -11.82 -9.85
N VAL A 66 -4.27 -10.85 -10.58
CA VAL A 66 -3.85 -9.58 -9.97
C VAL A 66 -5.07 -8.83 -9.41
N LEU A 67 -6.20 -8.82 -10.11
CA LEU A 67 -7.44 -8.23 -9.60
C LEU A 67 -8.01 -9.00 -8.40
N ASN A 68 -7.91 -10.33 -8.39
CA ASN A 68 -8.30 -11.17 -7.25
C ASN A 68 -7.45 -10.86 -6.02
N TYR A 69 -6.14 -10.66 -6.17
CA TYR A 69 -5.27 -10.27 -5.08
C TYR A 69 -5.77 -9.02 -4.32
N PHE A 70 -6.14 -7.95 -5.05
CA PHE A 70 -6.69 -6.75 -4.42
C PHE A 70 -8.07 -6.97 -3.81
N LYS A 71 -8.91 -7.77 -4.47
CA LYS A 71 -10.24 -8.15 -3.96
C LYS A 71 -10.13 -8.94 -2.65
N ASP A 72 -9.19 -9.88 -2.58
CA ASP A 72 -8.95 -10.70 -1.40
C ASP A 72 -8.49 -9.82 -0.23
N ILE A 73 -7.57 -8.89 -0.46
CA ILE A 73 -7.18 -7.88 0.54
C ILE A 73 -8.38 -7.04 0.99
N ALA A 74 -9.20 -6.55 0.05
CA ALA A 74 -10.39 -5.74 0.37
C ALA A 74 -11.41 -6.50 1.24
N SER A 75 -11.53 -7.81 1.04
CA SER A 75 -12.45 -8.68 1.77
C SER A 75 -11.87 -9.27 3.07
N SER A 76 -10.56 -9.13 3.30
CA SER A 76 -9.91 -9.73 4.46
C SER A 76 -10.39 -9.08 5.77
N SER A 77 -10.25 -9.79 6.88
CA SER A 77 -10.53 -9.22 8.21
C SER A 77 -9.57 -8.05 8.50
N SER A 78 -10.08 -6.99 9.10
CA SER A 78 -9.27 -5.91 9.68
C SER A 78 -9.03 -6.10 11.18
N SER A 79 -9.58 -7.18 11.77
CA SER A 79 -9.51 -7.37 13.20
C SER A 79 -8.11 -7.74 13.67
N ARG A 80 -7.68 -7.12 14.77
CA ARG A 80 -6.37 -7.35 15.38
C ARG A 80 -6.18 -8.80 15.83
N SER A 81 -7.27 -9.48 16.21
CA SER A 81 -7.25 -10.87 16.64
C SER A 81 -7.25 -11.88 15.49
N SER A 82 -7.42 -11.42 14.25
CA SER A 82 -7.51 -12.31 13.09
C SER A 82 -6.13 -12.67 12.53
N THR A 83 -5.96 -13.95 12.17
CA THR A 83 -4.80 -14.41 11.41
C THR A 83 -5.15 -14.43 9.93
N LEU A 84 -4.40 -13.72 9.11
CA LEU A 84 -4.59 -13.68 7.67
C LEU A 84 -3.63 -14.66 6.98
N PRO A 85 -4.02 -15.28 5.84
CA PRO A 85 -3.08 -16.04 5.03
C PRO A 85 -2.04 -15.10 4.39
N ARG A 86 -0.79 -15.56 4.23
CA ARG A 86 0.31 -14.75 3.67
C ARG A 86 -0.02 -14.10 2.31
N SER A 87 -0.82 -14.80 1.49
CA SER A 87 -1.25 -14.33 0.16
C SER A 87 -2.16 -13.09 0.18
N VAL A 88 -2.58 -12.60 1.35
CA VAL A 88 -3.40 -11.38 1.52
C VAL A 88 -2.77 -10.34 2.45
N TRP A 89 -1.50 -10.49 2.85
CA TRP A 89 -0.81 -9.56 3.77
C TRP A 89 -0.48 -8.19 3.16
N GLY A 90 -0.63 -8.04 1.84
CA GLY A 90 -0.20 -6.85 1.13
C GLY A 90 1.28 -6.88 0.75
N GLY A 91 1.69 -5.98 -0.14
CA GLY A 91 3.04 -5.85 -0.68
C GLY A 91 3.28 -4.44 -1.23
N SER A 92 4.31 -4.27 -2.05
CA SER A 92 4.62 -2.98 -2.69
C SER A 92 3.42 -2.48 -3.52
N GLU A 93 2.76 -3.38 -4.24
CA GLU A 93 1.63 -3.11 -5.10
C GLU A 93 0.41 -2.63 -4.32
N SER A 94 0.11 -3.23 -3.16
CA SER A 94 -0.98 -2.77 -2.29
C SER A 94 -0.67 -1.43 -1.66
N LEU A 95 0.56 -1.20 -1.18
CA LEU A 95 0.98 0.11 -0.65
C LEU A 95 0.91 1.22 -1.70
N ARG A 96 1.29 0.89 -2.94
CA ARG A 96 1.15 1.81 -4.07
C ARG A 96 -0.32 2.17 -4.32
N MET A 97 -1.23 1.20 -4.30
CA MET A 97 -2.65 1.47 -4.44
C MET A 97 -3.24 2.21 -3.23
N ALA A 98 -2.72 1.99 -2.02
CA ALA A 98 -3.08 2.76 -0.83
C ALA A 98 -2.65 4.23 -0.97
N ALA A 99 -1.40 4.50 -1.37
CA ALA A 99 -0.92 5.86 -1.59
C ALA A 99 -1.71 6.59 -2.69
N LYS A 100 -2.06 5.89 -3.78
CA LYS A 100 -2.96 6.39 -4.83
C LYS A 100 -4.35 6.68 -4.28
N ALA A 101 -4.96 5.77 -3.55
CA ALA A 101 -6.32 5.94 -3.03
C ALA A 101 -6.42 7.09 -2.02
N LEU A 102 -5.43 7.21 -1.13
CA LEU A 102 -5.38 8.22 -0.09
C LEU A 102 -4.88 9.58 -0.58
N GLN A 103 -4.32 9.63 -1.81
CA GLN A 103 -3.57 10.77 -2.33
C GLN A 103 -2.56 11.31 -1.31
N LYS A 104 -1.84 10.38 -0.67
CA LYS A 104 -0.94 10.69 0.43
C LYS A 104 0.34 9.87 0.39
N LYS A 105 1.45 10.49 0.80
CA LYS A 105 2.72 9.79 0.97
C LYS A 105 2.62 8.76 2.09
N ILE A 106 3.12 7.56 1.83
CA ILE A 106 3.29 6.50 2.83
C ILE A 106 4.78 6.25 3.00
N PHE A 107 5.27 6.49 4.21
CA PHE A 107 6.65 6.33 4.61
C PHE A 107 6.86 4.94 5.20
N VAL A 108 7.74 4.14 4.60
CA VAL A 108 7.95 2.75 5.00
C VAL A 108 9.38 2.54 5.49
N LEU A 109 9.49 2.04 6.72
CA LEU A 109 10.71 1.49 7.28
C LEU A 109 10.75 -0.01 7.01
N ILE A 110 11.79 -0.50 6.36
CA ILE A 110 11.95 -1.90 5.98
C ILE A 110 13.00 -2.54 6.90
N GLU A 111 12.55 -3.45 7.76
CA GLU A 111 13.36 -4.20 8.73
C GLU A 111 13.14 -5.71 8.59
N THR A 112 13.26 -6.26 7.38
CA THR A 112 13.17 -7.72 7.18
C THR A 112 14.52 -8.40 7.41
N THR A 113 14.49 -9.56 8.06
CA THR A 113 15.63 -10.49 8.18
C THR A 113 15.80 -11.38 6.93
N TYR A 114 14.79 -11.40 6.06
CA TYR A 114 14.80 -12.17 4.81
C TYR A 114 15.23 -11.29 3.62
N GLY A 115 16.24 -11.76 2.87
CA GLY A 115 16.66 -11.13 1.60
C GLY A 115 17.50 -9.86 1.70
N ASN A 116 18.24 -9.63 2.80
CA ASN A 116 19.12 -8.45 3.02
C ASN A 116 18.44 -7.07 2.86
N ARG A 117 17.11 -7.01 2.80
CA ARG A 117 16.39 -5.76 2.52
C ARG A 117 16.13 -5.00 3.81
N LYS A 118 17.14 -4.26 4.27
CA LYS A 118 16.98 -3.17 5.24
C LYS A 118 16.98 -1.86 4.49
N GLY A 119 16.05 -0.96 4.78
CA GLY A 119 16.03 0.32 4.09
C GLY A 119 14.79 1.16 4.33
N PHE A 120 14.69 2.21 3.54
CA PHE A 120 13.64 3.20 3.62
C PHE A 120 12.99 3.36 2.24
N ALA A 121 11.67 3.43 2.23
CA ALA A 121 10.91 3.67 1.01
C ALA A 121 9.81 4.71 1.27
N ILE A 122 9.48 5.47 0.23
CA ILE A 122 8.37 6.41 0.24
C ILE A 122 7.49 6.09 -0.96
N TYR A 123 6.22 5.78 -0.71
CA TYR A 123 5.21 5.64 -1.75
C TYR A 123 4.59 7.00 -1.97
N LYS A 124 4.85 7.61 -3.14
CA LYS A 124 4.41 8.97 -3.45
C LYS A 124 3.21 8.91 -4.42
N PRO A 125 2.07 9.53 -4.09
CA PRO A 125 1.02 9.76 -5.07
C PRO A 125 1.57 10.69 -6.16
N GLN A 126 1.12 10.47 -7.38
CA GLN A 126 1.54 11.26 -8.53
C GLN A 126 0.40 11.34 -9.55
N SER A 127 0.49 12.33 -10.42
CA SER A 127 -0.37 12.42 -11.57
C SER A 127 0.41 12.06 -12.84
N ARG A 128 -0.17 11.22 -13.69
CA ARG A 128 0.43 10.75 -14.95
C ARG A 128 -0.43 11.20 -16.12
N VAL A 129 0.23 11.60 -17.21
CA VAL A 129 -0.43 11.93 -18.47
C VAL A 129 -0.29 10.75 -19.43
N HIS A 130 -1.39 10.32 -20.03
CA HIS A 130 -1.42 9.29 -21.06
C HIS A 130 -2.53 9.60 -22.07
N GLU A 131 -2.21 9.59 -23.37
CA GLU A 131 -3.14 9.86 -24.48
C GLU A 131 -3.99 11.14 -24.29
N GLY A 132 -3.40 12.20 -23.73
CA GLY A 132 -4.08 13.47 -23.49
C GLY A 132 -4.96 13.51 -22.23
N GLY A 133 -5.11 12.39 -21.53
CA GLY A 133 -5.78 12.31 -20.22
C GLY A 133 -4.80 12.34 -19.06
N GLN A 134 -5.20 12.97 -17.96
CA GLN A 134 -4.46 12.97 -16.69
C GLN A 134 -5.11 11.97 -15.72
N PHE A 135 -4.32 11.11 -15.09
CA PHE A 135 -4.82 10.15 -14.10
C PHE A 135 -3.94 10.09 -12.85
N LEU A 136 -4.57 9.73 -11.72
CA LEU A 136 -3.90 9.55 -10.44
C LEU A 136 -3.23 8.18 -10.37
N SER A 137 -2.00 8.15 -9.87
CA SER A 137 -1.18 6.95 -9.66
C SER A 137 -0.33 7.13 -8.40
N ALA A 138 0.55 6.17 -8.12
CA ALA A 138 1.58 6.28 -7.10
C ALA A 138 2.82 5.48 -7.50
N LYS A 139 3.97 5.81 -6.89
CA LYS A 139 5.25 5.12 -7.14
C LYS A 139 6.05 4.93 -5.85
N GLU A 140 6.72 3.78 -5.74
CA GLU A 140 7.70 3.52 -4.70
C GLU A 140 9.02 4.24 -5.02
N HIS A 141 9.58 4.93 -4.04
CA HIS A 141 10.91 5.54 -4.09
C HIS A 141 11.76 5.00 -2.96
N ALA A 142 12.77 4.19 -3.29
CA ALA A 142 13.81 3.83 -2.34
C ALA A 142 14.69 5.05 -2.03
N CYS A 143 15.04 5.24 -0.76
CA CYS A 143 15.83 6.39 -0.32
C CYS A 143 16.74 6.03 0.86
N THR A 144 17.65 6.94 1.19
CA THR A 144 18.46 6.82 2.42
C THR A 144 17.63 7.20 3.65
N GLY A 145 18.07 6.79 4.84
CA GLY A 145 17.42 7.17 6.10
C GLY A 145 17.36 8.68 6.30
N LYS A 146 18.44 9.40 5.95
CA LYS A 146 18.47 10.88 6.03
C LYS A 146 17.42 11.53 5.13
N GLN A 147 17.29 11.07 3.88
CA GLN A 147 16.27 11.59 2.96
C GLN A 147 14.85 11.28 3.46
N TRP A 148 14.65 10.08 3.98
CA TRP A 148 13.37 9.65 4.53
C TRP A 148 12.95 10.52 5.72
N GLU A 149 13.86 10.74 6.67
CA GLU A 149 13.61 11.59 7.85
C GLU A 149 13.35 13.05 7.47
N GLU A 150 14.11 13.57 6.51
CA GLU A 150 13.93 14.94 6.02
C GLU A 150 12.55 15.12 5.37
N GLU A 151 12.17 14.23 4.45
CA GLU A 151 10.85 14.29 3.80
C GLU A 151 9.71 14.09 4.80
N LEU A 152 9.86 13.18 5.76
CA LEU A 152 8.85 12.98 6.80
C LEU A 152 8.68 14.23 7.68
N ARG A 153 9.79 14.88 8.03
CA ARG A 153 9.76 16.12 8.81
C ARG A 153 9.05 17.23 8.06
N GLN A 154 9.33 17.39 6.77
CA GLN A 154 8.68 18.38 5.92
C GLN A 154 7.17 18.13 5.82
N GLU A 155 6.75 16.89 5.53
CA GLU A 155 5.33 16.52 5.48
C GLU A 155 4.61 16.74 6.81
N ARG A 156 5.30 16.49 7.93
CA ARG A 156 4.74 16.78 9.26
C ARG A 156 4.54 18.28 9.46
N ILE A 157 5.54 19.11 9.14
CA ILE A 157 5.46 20.57 9.27
C ILE A 157 4.33 21.11 8.40
N GLU A 158 4.22 20.64 7.15
CA GLU A 158 3.16 21.03 6.23
C GLU A 158 1.78 20.63 6.75
N ALA A 159 1.64 19.41 7.26
CA ALA A 159 0.39 18.93 7.86
C ALA A 159 -0.04 19.80 9.06
N GLU A 160 0.90 20.12 9.94
CA GLU A 160 0.65 21.00 11.09
C GLU A 160 0.29 22.44 10.65
N THR A 161 0.95 22.96 9.62
CA THR A 161 0.73 24.34 9.12
C THR A 161 -0.60 24.47 8.37
N THR A 162 -1.00 23.44 7.62
CA THR A 162 -2.22 23.44 6.79
C THR A 162 -3.42 22.81 7.47
N SER A 163 -3.29 22.32 8.70
CA SER A 163 -4.28 21.48 9.38
C SER A 163 -4.69 20.24 8.57
N SER A 164 -3.78 19.74 7.72
CA SER A 164 -3.96 18.50 6.97
C SER A 164 -3.66 17.29 7.86
N PRO A 165 -4.13 16.06 7.51
CA PRO A 165 -3.83 14.90 8.33
C PRO A 165 -2.31 14.64 8.41
N LEU A 166 -1.84 13.99 9.48
CA LEU A 166 -0.41 13.67 9.66
C LEU A 166 0.10 12.61 8.66
N PRO A 167 1.40 12.61 8.29
CA PRO A 167 1.99 11.61 7.39
C PRO A 167 1.79 10.18 7.91
N ILE A 168 1.62 9.24 6.98
CA ILE A 168 1.45 7.82 7.32
C ILE A 168 2.84 7.19 7.36
N VAL A 169 3.17 6.57 8.49
CA VAL A 169 4.41 5.82 8.68
C VAL A 169 4.04 4.35 8.93
N MET A 170 4.71 3.45 8.22
CA MET A 170 4.53 2.00 8.37
C MET A 170 5.88 1.33 8.56
N LYS A 171 5.88 0.24 9.33
CA LYS A 171 7.05 -0.61 9.55
C LYS A 171 6.83 -1.96 8.89
N PHE A 172 7.58 -2.28 7.86
CA PHE A 172 7.63 -3.62 7.31
C PHE A 172 8.64 -4.47 8.09
N ALA A 173 8.16 -5.39 8.91
CA ALA A 173 8.99 -6.30 9.71
C ALA A 173 8.30 -7.66 9.84
N ASN A 174 9.08 -8.74 9.94
CA ASN A 174 8.57 -10.11 10.06
C ASN A 174 7.57 -10.49 8.96
N GLU A 175 7.88 -10.09 7.72
CA GLU A 175 7.02 -10.28 6.53
C GLU A 175 5.68 -9.51 6.56
N HIS A 176 5.43 -8.66 7.57
CA HIS A 176 4.17 -7.96 7.76
C HIS A 176 4.36 -6.43 7.89
N TYR A 177 3.37 -5.65 7.45
CA TYR A 177 3.34 -4.20 7.67
C TYR A 177 2.65 -3.90 9.01
N ASN A 178 3.38 -3.30 9.95
CA ASN A 178 2.91 -2.86 11.26
C ASN A 178 2.81 -1.34 11.31
#